data_AF-R4VKL1-F1
#
_entry.id   AF-R4VKL1-F1
#
_cell.length_a   1.000
_cell.length_b   1.000
_cell.length_c   1.000
_cell.angle_alpha   90.00
_cell.angle_beta   90.00
_cell.angle_gamma   90.00
#
_symmetry.space_group_name_H-M   'P 1'
#
loop_
_entity.id
_entity.type
_entity.pdbx_description
1 polymer ?
#
loop_
_entity_poly.entity_id
_entity_poly.type
_entity_poly.pdbx_seq_one_letter_code
_entity_poly.pdbx_strand_id
1 'polypeptide(L)' 'MSETNAHKAPKLPPPPREPDLDECCGSGCDPCVFDLYEQRLARWEARCEAIRQTRTPSS' A
#
# COMPACT_ATOMS: atom_id res chain seq x y z
N MET A 1 -5.81 9.66 36.38
CA MET A 1 -4.76 9.10 35.50
C MET A 1 -5.11 9.51 34.09
N SER A 2 -4.25 10.28 33.43
CA SER A 2 -4.55 11.00 32.20
C SER A 2 -4.69 10.06 31.01
N GLU A 3 -5.91 9.97 30.47
CA GLU A 3 -6.20 9.27 29.22
C GLU A 3 -5.61 10.05 28.05
N THR A 4 -4.35 9.76 27.71
CA THR A 4 -3.76 10.28 26.48
C THR A 4 -4.38 9.51 25.32
N ASN A 5 -5.46 10.08 24.78
CA ASN A 5 -6.02 9.75 23.49
C ASN A 5 -4.94 9.97 22.43
N ALA A 6 -4.14 8.92 22.20
CA ALA A 6 -3.07 8.90 21.23
C ALA A 6 -3.67 9.02 19.84
N HIS A 7 -3.74 10.27 19.35
CA HIS A 7 -3.64 10.71 17.97
C HIS A 7 -3.68 9.55 16.96
N LYS A 8 -4.90 9.11 16.63
CA LYS A 8 -5.13 8.03 15.67
C LYS A 8 -4.80 8.55 14.28
N ALA A 9 -3.55 8.36 13.88
CA ALA A 9 -3.12 8.47 12.49
C ALA A 9 -4.09 7.69 11.58
N PRO A 10 -4.22 8.08 10.29
CA PRO A 10 -5.09 7.35 9.39
C PRO A 10 -4.64 5.90 9.38
N LYS A 11 -5.56 4.96 9.60
CA LYS A 11 -5.25 3.54 9.39
C LYS A 11 -5.14 3.34 7.88
N LEU A 12 -3.94 3.54 7.34
CA LEU A 12 -3.62 3.20 5.96
C LEU A 12 -3.60 1.66 5.84
N PRO A 13 -4.01 1.10 4.70
CA PRO A 13 -3.81 -0.32 4.44
C PRO A 13 -2.31 -0.65 4.48
N PRO A 14 -1.92 -1.87 4.87
CA PRO A 14 -0.53 -2.30 4.76
C PRO A 14 -0.09 -2.33 3.28
N PRO A 15 1.17 -1.96 2.98
CA PRO A 15 1.70 -2.06 1.62
C PRO A 15 1.74 -3.52 1.15
N PRO A 16 1.69 -3.76 -0.17
CA PRO A 16 1.91 -5.10 -0.70
C PRO A 16 3.33 -5.57 -0.35
N ARG A 17 3.48 -6.88 -0.11
CA ARG A 17 4.80 -7.50 0.07
C ARG A 17 5.52 -7.53 -1.27
N GLU A 18 6.76 -7.08 -1.27
CA GLU A 18 7.68 -7.25 -2.40
C GLU A 18 7.97 -8.74 -2.61
N PRO A 19 7.86 -9.25 -3.85
CA PRO A 19 8.15 -10.65 -4.15
C PRO A 19 9.66 -10.93 -4.07
N ASP A 20 9.99 -12.14 -3.66
CA ASP A 20 11.38 -12.63 -3.68
C ASP A 20 11.79 -13.05 -5.10
N LEU A 21 13.11 -13.10 -5.35
CA LEU A 21 13.65 -13.57 -6.63
C LEU A 21 13.27 -15.03 -6.91
N ASP A 22 13.08 -15.85 -5.88
CA ASP A 22 12.67 -17.26 -6.00
C ASP A 22 11.22 -17.41 -6.48
N GLU A 23 10.38 -16.39 -6.24
CA GLU A 23 9.01 -16.33 -6.77
C GLU A 23 8.96 -15.93 -8.24
N CYS A 24 10.07 -15.40 -8.78
CA CYS A 24 10.20 -15.13 -10.20
C CYS A 24 10.51 -16.44 -10.94
N CYS A 25 9.69 -16.77 -11.93
CA CYS A 25 9.86 -17.99 -12.73
C CYS A 25 11.18 -18.04 -13.54
N GLY A 26 11.93 -16.93 -13.61
CA GLY A 26 13.23 -16.82 -14.29
C GLY A 26 13.22 -17.06 -15.81
N SER A 27 12.06 -17.35 -16.39
CA SER A 27 11.90 -17.84 -17.76
C SER A 27 11.19 -16.85 -18.69
N GLY A 28 10.95 -15.63 -18.22
CA GLY A 28 10.25 -14.58 -18.99
C GLY A 28 8.72 -14.71 -18.99
N CYS A 29 8.13 -15.16 -17.88
CA CYS A 29 6.67 -15.18 -17.74
C CYS A 29 6.10 -13.76 -17.75
N ASP A 30 5.00 -13.55 -18.48
CA ASP A 30 4.24 -12.29 -18.53
C ASP A 30 2.79 -12.52 -18.06
N PRO A 31 2.30 -11.76 -17.06
CA PRO A 31 3.03 -10.75 -16.30
C PRO A 31 4.03 -11.36 -15.31
N CYS A 32 5.18 -10.72 -15.13
CA CYS A 32 6.16 -11.12 -14.12
C CYS A 32 5.60 -10.88 -12.70
N VAL A 33 6.10 -11.60 -11.71
CA VAL A 33 5.71 -11.38 -10.30
C VAL A 33 6.00 -9.94 -9.85
N PHE A 34 7.08 -9.35 -10.37
CA PHE A 34 7.44 -7.95 -10.16
C PHE A 34 6.44 -7.00 -10.83
N ASP A 35 6.01 -7.27 -12.06
CA ASP A 35 4.98 -6.44 -12.74
C ASP A 35 3.65 -6.46 -11.97
N LEU A 36 3.27 -7.62 -11.43
CA LEU A 36 2.07 -7.75 -10.59
C LEU A 36 2.24 -6.99 -9.27
N TYR A 37 3.45 -6.99 -8.69
CA TYR A 37 3.77 -6.23 -7.50
C TYR A 37 3.65 -4.73 -7.75
N GLU A 38 4.24 -4.20 -8.82
CA GLU A 38 4.17 -2.78 -9.19
C GLU A 38 2.71 -2.34 -9.40
N GLN A 39 1.91 -3.14 -10.09
CA GLN A 39 0.47 -2.87 -10.26
C GLN A 39 -0.29 -2.82 -8.93
N ARG A 40 0.05 -3.71 -7.98
CA ARG A 40 -0.56 -3.70 -6.64
C ARG A 40 -0.08 -2.50 -5.82
N LEU A 41 1.20 -2.14 -5.94
CA LEU A 41 1.80 -1.00 -5.26
C LEU A 41 1.14 0.30 -5.72
N ALA A 42 1.03 0.53 -7.02
CA ALA A 42 0.35 1.71 -7.57
C ALA A 42 -1.10 1.85 -7.06
N ARG A 43 -1.86 0.74 -6.99
CA ARG A 43 -3.22 0.74 -6.42
C ARG A 43 -3.22 1.05 -4.93
N TRP A 44 -2.25 0.54 -4.18
CA TRP A 44 -2.10 0.82 -2.76
C TRP A 44 -1.77 2.29 -2.51
N GLU A 45 -0.86 2.87 -3.27
CA GLU A 45 -0.48 4.29 -3.18
C GLU A 45 -1.69 5.19 -3.45
N ALA A 46 -2.43 4.94 -4.54
CA ALA A 46 -3.66 5.67 -4.87
C ALA A 46 -4.71 5.58 -3.74
N ARG A 47 -4.86 4.41 -3.12
CA ARG A 47 -5.77 4.22 -1.98
C ARG A 47 -5.29 4.97 -0.75
N CYS A 48 -3.98 4.96 -0.46
CA CYS A 48 -3.39 5.71 0.64
C CYS A 48 -3.58 7.22 0.46
N GLU A 49 -3.39 7.72 -0.76
CA GLU A 49 -3.64 9.11 -1.11
C GLU A 49 -5.11 9.48 -0.91
N ALA A 50 -6.05 8.68 -1.43
CA ALA A 50 -7.48 8.91 -1.22
C ALA A 50 -7.86 8.93 0.28
N ILE A 51 -7.29 8.03 1.10
CA ILE A 51 -7.54 8.03 2.57
C ILE A 51 -6.98 9.29 3.22
N ARG A 52 -5.83 9.80 2.76
CA ARG A 52 -5.26 11.06 3.27
C ARG A 52 -6.16 12.24 2.89
N GLN A 53 -6.63 12.30 1.64
CA GLN A 53 -7.49 13.36 1.12
C GLN A 53 -8.87 13.38 1.80
N THR A 54 -9.50 12.22 2.02
CA THR A 54 -10.80 12.12 2.71
C THR A 54 -10.77 12.57 4.17
N ARG A 55 -9.59 12.65 4.81
CA ARG A 55 -9.44 13.10 6.21
C ARG A 55 -9.09 14.58 6.36
N THR A 56 -8.76 15.26 5.27
CA THR A 56 -8.82 16.72 5.21
C THR A 56 -10.26 17.09 4.85
N PRO A 57 -11.10 17.54 5.80
CA PRO A 57 -12.36 18.18 5.43
C PRO A 57 -11.98 19.51 4.76
N SER A 58 -11.79 19.48 3.44
CA SER A 58 -11.71 20.71 2.65
C SER A 58 -13.12 21.11 2.28
N SER A 59 -13.72 21.92 3.17
CA SER A 59 -14.98 22.69 3.05
C SER A 59 -16.27 21.96 2.70
#